data_AF-A0A2K4ZER9-F1
#
_entry.id   AF-A0A2K4ZER9-F1
#
_cell.length_a   1.000
_cell.length_b   1.000
_cell.length_c   1.000
_cell.angle_alpha   90.00
_cell.angle_beta   90.00
_cell.angle_gamma   90.00
#
_symmetry.space_group_name_H-M   'P 1'
#
loop_
_entity.id
_entity.type
_entity.pdbx_description
1 polymer ?
#
loop_
_entity_poly.entity_id
_entity_poly.type
_entity_poly.pdbx_seq_one_letter_code
_entity_poly.pdbx_strand_id
1 'polypeptide(L)'
;MNPIINGTGNYYLEAQTRDAGRTDVVVDYRGEQFVVEMKIWRGNEYNERGESQLAAYLDYFRRKKGYMLSFNLNKKKLPAVRLIE
;
A
#
# COMPACT_ATOMS: atom_id res chain seq x y z
N MET A 1 -13.32 10.17 5.25
CA MET A 1 -11.97 10.75 5.26
C MET A 1 -11.62 11.06 6.69
N ASN A 2 -10.56 10.46 7.20
CA ASN A 2 -10.07 10.69 8.56
C ASN A 2 -8.83 11.58 8.47
N PRO A 3 -8.68 12.58 9.36
CA PRO A 3 -7.48 13.39 9.38
C PRO A 3 -6.26 12.54 9.70
N ILE A 4 -5.13 12.86 9.06
CA ILE A 4 -3.83 12.26 9.45
C ILE A 4 -3.44 12.84 10.82
N ILE A 5 -2.74 12.05 11.64
CA ILE A 5 -2.41 12.27 13.06
C ILE A 5 -1.84 13.68 13.38
N ASN A 6 -1.35 14.44 12.38
CA ASN A 6 -0.79 15.78 12.54
C ASN A 6 -1.59 16.93 11.88
N GLY A 7 -2.90 16.75 11.62
CA GLY A 7 -3.82 17.85 11.31
C GLY A 7 -3.71 18.49 9.92
N THR A 8 -2.86 17.97 9.04
CA THR A 8 -2.83 18.35 7.61
C THR A 8 -2.90 17.11 6.74
N GLY A 9 -3.92 17.05 5.86
CA GLY A 9 -4.19 15.91 4.99
C GLY A 9 -5.18 14.91 5.59
N ASN A 10 -5.67 14.02 4.74
CA ASN A 10 -6.65 13.01 5.09
C ASN A 10 -6.20 11.64 4.57
N TYR A 11 -6.64 10.58 5.24
CA TYR A 11 -6.57 9.25 4.68
C TYR A 11 -7.97 8.65 4.61
N TYR A 12 -8.13 7.68 3.73
CA TYR A 12 -9.29 6.83 3.73
C TYR A 12 -8.89 5.40 3.40
N LEU A 13 -9.53 4.47 4.10
CA LEU A 13 -9.53 3.07 3.77
C LEU A 13 -10.59 2.95 2.69
N GLU A 14 -10.20 2.63 1.45
CA GLU A 14 -11.18 2.42 0.39
C GLU A 14 -12.17 1.35 0.85
N ALA A 15 -13.44 1.74 0.87
CA ALA A 15 -14.54 0.85 1.20
C ALA A 15 -14.55 -0.29 0.20
N GLN A 16 -14.54 -1.52 0.73
CA GLN A 16 -14.87 -2.79 0.08
C GLN A 16 -15.31 -2.60 -1.38
N THR A 17 -14.37 -2.67 -2.34
CA THR A 17 -14.76 -2.79 -3.73
C THR A 17 -15.52 -4.10 -3.88
N ARG A 18 -16.45 -4.19 -4.85
CA ARG A 18 -17.32 -5.36 -5.07
C ARG A 18 -16.56 -6.69 -5.17
N ASP A 19 -15.27 -6.62 -5.46
CA ASP A 19 -14.35 -7.74 -5.60
C ASP A 19 -13.39 -7.91 -4.41
N ALA A 20 -13.80 -7.56 -3.19
CA ALA A 20 -13.17 -7.92 -1.90
C ALA A 20 -11.65 -7.62 -1.74
N GLY A 21 -11.02 -6.91 -2.69
CA GLY A 21 -9.65 -6.45 -2.62
C GLY A 21 -9.60 -5.19 -1.77
N ARG A 22 -8.99 -5.26 -0.59
CA ARG A 22 -8.73 -4.10 0.26
C ARG A 22 -7.44 -3.43 -0.20
N THR A 23 -7.49 -2.21 -0.76
CA THR A 23 -6.34 -1.29 -0.62
C THR A 23 -6.29 -0.84 0.82
N ASP A 24 -5.13 -1.00 1.44
CA ASP A 24 -4.97 -0.73 2.85
C ASP A 24 -5.10 0.76 3.16
N VAL A 25 -4.47 1.67 2.40
CA VAL A 25 -4.58 3.12 2.67
C VAL A 25 -4.39 3.97 1.40
N VAL A 26 -5.29 4.94 1.18
CA VAL A 26 -5.02 6.11 0.33
C VAL A 26 -4.84 7.35 1.20
N VAL A 27 -3.77 8.11 0.93
CA VAL A 27 -3.40 9.32 1.68
C VAL A 27 -3.45 10.52 0.75
N ASP A 28 -4.29 11.51 1.08
CA ASP A 28 -4.28 12.85 0.48
C ASP A 28 -3.45 13.78 1.38
N TYR A 29 -2.32 14.27 0.87
CA TYR A 29 -1.46 15.20 1.59
C TYR A 29 -0.92 16.29 0.67
N ARG A 30 -1.19 17.55 1.01
CA ARG A 30 -0.75 18.74 0.26
C ARG A 30 -1.05 18.69 -1.25
N GLY A 31 -2.18 18.11 -1.64
CA GLY A 31 -2.61 17.98 -3.04
C GLY A 31 -2.03 16.77 -3.77
N GLU A 32 -1.24 15.94 -3.10
CA GLU A 32 -0.72 14.68 -3.64
C GLU A 32 -1.47 13.48 -3.02
N GLN A 33 -1.69 12.46 -3.85
CA GLN A 33 -2.29 11.19 -3.46
C GLN A 33 -1.24 10.10 -3.43
N PHE A 34 -1.20 9.37 -2.32
CA PHE A 34 -0.32 8.22 -2.12
C PHE A 34 -1.18 6.98 -1.93
N VAL A 35 -0.99 6.00 -2.81
CA VAL A 35 -1.62 4.67 -2.71
C VAL A 35 -0.62 3.75 -2.02
N VAL A 36 -1.02 3.18 -0.89
CA VAL A 36 -0.18 2.31 -0.06
C VAL A 36 -0.85 0.96 0.15
N GLU A 37 -0.16 -0.10 -0.25
CA GLU A 37 -0.55 -1.49 -0.02
C GLU A 37 0.32 -2.08 1.10
N MET A 38 -0.28 -2.75 2.08
CA MET A 38 0.41 -3.34 3.24
C MET A 38 0.22 -4.85 3.28
N LYS A 39 1.30 -5.63 3.19
CA LYS A 39 1.24 -7.10 3.22
C LYS A 39 2.12 -7.70 4.30
N ILE A 40 1.70 -8.83 4.86
CA ILE A 40 2.63 -9.71 5.58
C ILE A 40 3.37 -10.56 4.54
N TRP A 41 4.69 -10.55 4.54
CA TRP A 41 5.50 -11.33 3.62
C TRP A 41 5.29 -12.84 3.85
N ARG A 42 4.94 -13.57 2.79
CA ARG A 42 4.72 -15.03 2.79
C ARG A 42 5.39 -15.76 1.61
N GLY A 43 6.29 -15.09 0.90
CA GLY A 43 6.94 -15.61 -0.32
C GLY A 43 6.53 -14.84 -1.58
N ASN A 44 7.21 -15.13 -2.69
CA ASN A 44 7.10 -14.35 -3.93
C ASN A 44 5.69 -14.35 -4.53
N GLU A 45 5.00 -15.50 -4.55
CA GLU A 45 3.64 -15.58 -5.10
C GLU A 45 2.66 -14.60 -4.42
N TYR A 46 2.77 -14.45 -3.10
CA TYR A 46 1.96 -13.48 -2.35
C TYR A 46 2.38 -12.04 -2.63
N ASN A 47 3.66 -11.81 -2.91
CA ASN A 47 4.19 -10.49 -3.24
C ASN A 47 3.72 -10.02 -4.62
N GLU A 48 3.85 -10.87 -5.65
CA GLU A 48 3.41 -10.61 -7.02
C GLU A 48 1.89 -10.33 -7.10
N ARG A 49 1.09 -11.04 -6.28
CA ARG A 49 -0.34 -10.75 -6.12
C ARG A 49 -0.59 -9.37 -5.51
N GLY A 50 0.21 -8.97 -4.52
CA GLY A 50 0.16 -7.64 -3.92
C GLY A 50 0.53 -6.55 -4.92
N GLU A 51 1.55 -6.76 -5.74
CA GLU A 51 1.97 -5.84 -6.80
C GLU A 51 0.88 -5.69 -7.86
N SER A 52 0.24 -6.80 -8.27
CA SER A 52 -0.88 -6.79 -9.21
C SER A 52 -2.08 -5.99 -8.67
N GLN A 53 -2.37 -6.17 -7.37
CA GLN A 53 -3.41 -5.41 -6.69
C GLN A 53 -3.06 -3.92 -6.65
N LEU A 54 -1.84 -3.56 -6.26
CA LEU A 54 -1.38 -2.16 -6.24
C LEU A 54 -1.47 -1.53 -7.63
N ALA A 55 -1.07 -2.24 -8.69
CA ALA A 55 -1.15 -1.76 -10.07
C ALA A 55 -2.60 -1.44 -10.48
N ALA A 56 -3.55 -2.32 -10.18
CA ALA A 56 -4.97 -2.09 -10.46
C ALA A 56 -5.51 -0.81 -9.76
N TYR A 57 -5.05 -0.54 -8.54
CA TYR A 57 -5.40 0.69 -7.83
C TYR A 57 -4.74 1.94 -8.41
N LEU A 58 -3.49 1.84 -8.85
CA LEU A 58 -2.81 2.94 -9.55
C LEU A 58 -3.54 3.30 -10.83
N ASP A 59 -4.02 2.32 -11.59
CA ASP A 59 -4.85 2.54 -12.78
C ASP A 59 -6.17 3.22 -12.44
N TYR A 60 -6.88 2.73 -11.41
CA TYR A 60 -8.14 3.30 -10.93
C TYR A 60 -8.00 4.79 -10.54
N PHE A 61 -6.96 5.12 -9.77
CA PHE A 61 -6.68 6.50 -9.32
C PHE A 61 -5.89 7.35 -10.33
N ARG A 62 -5.55 6.80 -11.50
CA ARG A 62 -4.68 7.43 -12.53
C ARG A 62 -3.36 7.93 -11.95
N ARG A 63 -2.73 7.11 -11.10
CA ARG A 63 -1.44 7.38 -10.47
C ARG A 63 -0.35 6.56 -11.14
N LYS A 64 0.84 7.14 -11.25
CA LYS A 64 2.02 6.47 -11.85
C LYS A 64 2.91 5.77 -10.83
N LYS A 65 2.71 6.06 -9.54
CA LYS A 65 3.57 5.58 -8.45
C LYS A 65 2.71 5.16 -7.27
N GLY A 66 2.99 3.96 -6.76
CA GLY A 66 2.42 3.40 -5.54
C GLY A 66 3.52 2.89 -4.62
N TYR A 67 3.14 2.56 -3.39
CA TYR A 67 4.07 2.09 -2.38
C TYR A 67 3.56 0.77 -1.81
N MET A 68 4.43 -0.25 -1.79
CA MET A 68 4.12 -1.52 -1.13
C MET A 68 4.98 -1.67 0.12
N LEU A 69 4.32 -1.90 1.25
CA LEU A 69 4.94 -2.10 2.55
C LEU A 69 4.78 -3.55 2.97
N SER A 70 5.84 -4.33 2.76
CA SER A 70 5.88 -5.76 3.07
C SER A 70 6.52 -6.02 4.44
N PHE A 71 5.71 -6.45 5.41
CA PHE A 71 6.14 -6.82 6.75
C PHE A 71 6.59 -8.28 6.79
N ASN A 72 7.90 -8.51 6.83
CA ASN A 72 8.44 -9.83 7.12
C ASN A 72 8.45 -10.08 8.63
N LEU A 73 7.54 -10.91 9.13
CA LEU A 73 7.43 -11.23 10.56
C LEU A 73 8.30 -12.44 10.96
N ASN A 74 9.14 -12.96 10.06
CA ASN A 74 10.09 -14.01 10.41
C ASN A 74 11.09 -13.51 11.46
N LYS A 75 11.05 -14.09 12.66
CA LYS A 75 11.96 -13.74 13.78
C LYS A 75 13.43 -14.09 13.50
N LYS A 76 13.70 -14.97 12.53
CA LYS A 76 15.05 -15.36 12.11
C LYS A 76 15.58 -14.55 10.92
N LYS A 77 14.83 -13.57 10.41
CA LYS A 77 15.29 -12.73 9.30
C LYS A 77 16.52 -11.93 9.72
N LEU A 78 17.44 -11.71 8.79
CA LEU A 78 18.50 -10.72 8.97
C LEU A 78 17.89 -9.34 8.68
N PRO A 79 17.84 -8.41 9.66
CA PRO A 79 17.39 -7.05 9.41
C PRO A 79 18.43 -6.33 8.55
N ALA A 80 18.05 -5.95 7.33
CA ALA A 80 18.87 -5.14 6.43
C ALA A 80 17.96 -4.28 5.55
N VAL A 81 18.42 -3.07 5.20
CA VAL A 81 17.78 -2.23 4.19
C VAL A 81 18.32 -2.65 2.83
N ARG A 82 17.44 -3.00 1.89
CA ARG A 82 17.78 -3.18 0.47
C ARG A 82 16.91 -2.26 -0.36
N LEU A 83 17.54 -1.49 -1.22
CA LEU A 83 16.88 -0.78 -2.31
C LEU A 83 16.76 -1.78 -3.47
N ILE A 84 15.54 -1.97 -3.96
CA ILE A 84 15.27 -2.74 -5.18
C ILE A 84 14.92 -1.69 -6.23
N GLU A 85 15.68 -1.66 -7.33
CA GLU A 85 15.47 -0.75 -8.48
C GLU A 85 14.41 -1.31 -9.43
#